data_AF-A0A947V736-F1
#
_entry.id   AF-A0A947V736-F1
#
_cell.length_a   1.000
_cell.length_b   1.000
_cell.length_c   1.000
_cell.angle_alpha   90.00
_cell.angle_beta   90.00
_cell.angle_gamma   90.00
#
_symmetry.space_group_name_H-M   'P 1'
#
loop_
_entity.id
_entity.type
_entity.pdbx_description
1 polymer ?
#
loop_
_entity_poly.entity_id
_entity_poly.type
_entity_poly.pdbx_seq_one_letter_code
_entity_poly.pdbx_strand_id
1 'polypeptide(L)' 'LKNRTEILNLLQELPTAIRADDEELIKFIDDYTLMGKGLGYIDIHLLMSAMLTKVPLWTIDKRLHEISLQLRLTH' A
#
# COMPACT_ATOMS: atom_id res chain seq x y z
N LEU A 1 -25.02 -5.69 2.92
CA LEU A 1 -24.96 -4.21 3.12
C LEU A 1 -26.25 -3.60 2.60
N LYS A 2 -27.12 -3.11 3.50
CA LYS A 2 -28.21 -2.21 3.08
C LYS A 2 -27.53 -0.95 2.53
N ASN A 3 -27.84 -0.53 1.30
CA ASN A 3 -27.21 0.60 0.57
C ASN A 3 -25.83 0.37 -0.08
N ARG A 4 -25.54 -0.85 -0.56
CA ARG A 4 -24.28 -1.17 -1.27
C ARG A 4 -23.94 -0.17 -2.40
N THR A 5 -24.91 0.19 -3.24
CA THR A 5 -24.66 1.05 -4.42
C THR A 5 -24.22 2.45 -4.02
N GLU A 6 -24.91 3.08 -3.07
CA GLU A 6 -24.56 4.41 -2.57
C GLU A 6 -23.17 4.43 -1.94
N ILE A 7 -22.86 3.43 -1.10
CA ILE A 7 -21.54 3.30 -0.47
C ILE A 7 -20.43 3.19 -1.52
N LEU A 8 -20.63 2.39 -2.58
CA LEU A 8 -19.62 2.23 -3.63
C LEU A 8 -19.44 3.49 -4.48
N ASN A 9 -20.49 4.27 -4.68
CA ASN A 9 -20.37 5.56 -5.37
C ASN A 9 -19.56 6.55 -4.52
N LEU A 10 -19.87 6.67 -3.23
CA LEU A 10 -19.12 7.54 -2.32
C LEU A 10 -17.65 7.12 -2.20
N LEU A 11 -17.35 5.82 -2.18
CA LEU A 11 -15.96 5.33 -2.17
C LEU A 11 -15.20 5.68 -3.45
N GLN A 12 -15.88 5.70 -4.60
CA GLN A 12 -15.27 6.09 -5.88
C GLN A 12 -14.98 7.60 -5.97
N GLU A 13 -15.65 8.41 -5.15
CA GLU A 13 -15.41 9.86 -5.07
C GLU A 13 -14.22 10.23 -4.16
N LEU A 14 -13.69 9.28 -3.38
CA LEU A 14 -12.52 9.53 -2.55
C LEU A 14 -11.27 9.78 -3.40
N PRO A 15 -10.33 10.64 -2.92
CA PRO A 15 -9.03 10.77 -3.55
C PRO A 15 -8.34 9.41 -3.69
N THR A 16 -7.87 9.11 -4.88
CA THR A 16 -7.17 7.86 -5.16
C THR A 16 -5.67 8.02 -4.97
N ALA A 17 -5.04 7.00 -4.39
CA ALA A 17 -3.59 6.89 -4.38
C ALA A 17 -3.08 6.58 -5.81
N ILE A 18 -1.85 6.99 -6.08
CA ILE A 18 -1.12 6.54 -7.28
C ILE A 18 -0.96 5.04 -7.17
N ARG A 19 -1.49 4.32 -8.16
CA ARG A 19 -1.36 2.87 -8.26
C ARG A 19 0.09 2.51 -8.57
N ALA A 20 0.68 1.63 -7.76
CA ALA A 20 1.97 1.02 -8.07
C ALA A 20 1.87 0.22 -9.39
N ASP A 21 2.83 0.46 -10.28
CA ASP A 21 2.95 -0.29 -11.52
C ASP A 21 3.52 -1.69 -11.25
N ASP A 22 2.96 -2.71 -11.92
CA ASP A 22 3.32 -4.11 -11.68
C ASP A 22 4.77 -4.42 -12.12
N GLU A 23 5.28 -3.74 -13.15
CA GLU A 23 6.67 -3.92 -13.63
C GLU A 23 7.67 -3.24 -12.70
N GLU A 24 7.35 -2.02 -12.24
CA GLU A 24 8.19 -1.30 -11.27
C GLU A 24 8.20 -1.96 -9.89
N LEU A 25 7.13 -2.70 -9.54
CA LEU A 25 7.04 -3.40 -8.26
C LEU A 25 8.16 -4.43 -8.08
N ILE A 26 8.59 -5.10 -9.14
CA ILE A 26 9.67 -6.10 -9.06
C ILE A 26 10.99 -5.42 -8.65
N LYS A 27 11.32 -4.30 -9.29
CA LYS A 27 12.50 -3.49 -8.90
C LYS A 27 12.37 -2.98 -7.46
N PHE A 28 11.19 -2.53 -7.07
CA PHE A 28 10.94 -2.08 -5.70
C PHE A 28 11.19 -3.19 -4.66
N ILE A 29 10.80 -4.43 -4.96
CA ILE A 29 11.08 -5.58 -4.09
C ILE A 29 12.58 -5.80 -3.92
N ASP A 30 13.33 -5.69 -5.01
CA ASP A 30 14.78 -5.90 -5.01
C ASP A 30 15.52 -4.75 -4.33
N ASP A 31 15.19 -3.49 -4.68
CA ASP A 31 15.81 -2.27 -4.16
C ASP A 31 15.70 -2.17 -2.63
N TYR A 32 14.59 -2.64 -2.08
CA TYR A 32 14.33 -2.64 -0.63
C TYR A 32 14.51 -4.01 0.02
N THR A 33 14.98 -5.03 -0.70
CA THR A 33 15.17 -6.42 -0.19
C THR A 33 13.95 -6.95 0.57
N LEU A 34 12.77 -6.81 -0.04
CA LEU A 34 11.48 -7.17 0.58
C LEU A 34 11.14 -8.67 0.45
N MET A 35 11.86 -9.39 -0.42
CA MET A 35 11.68 -10.83 -0.59
C MET A 35 11.95 -11.56 0.74
N GLY A 36 11.05 -12.48 1.12
CA GLY A 36 11.18 -13.27 2.35
C GLY A 36 10.91 -12.50 3.64
N LYS A 37 10.51 -11.22 3.59
CA LYS A 37 10.12 -10.43 4.78
C LYS A 37 8.73 -10.79 5.32
N GLY A 38 8.04 -11.73 4.67
CA GLY A 38 6.75 -12.21 5.10
C GLY A 38 5.60 -11.27 4.76
N LEU A 39 5.78 -10.40 3.75
CA LEU A 39 4.76 -9.60 3.10
C LEU A 39 4.21 -10.33 1.88
N GLY A 40 2.90 -10.21 1.64
CA GLY A 40 2.26 -10.62 0.40
C GLY A 40 2.45 -9.58 -0.70
N TYR A 41 2.18 -9.97 -1.95
CA TYR A 41 2.29 -9.08 -3.11
C TYR A 41 1.43 -7.82 -2.99
N ILE A 42 0.22 -7.94 -2.41
CA ILE A 42 -0.70 -6.82 -2.16
C ILE A 42 -0.12 -5.85 -1.12
N ASP A 43 0.55 -6.34 -0.09
CA ASP A 43 1.18 -5.50 0.93
C ASP A 43 2.27 -4.61 0.30
N ILE A 44 3.03 -5.17 -0.65
CA ILE A 44 4.08 -4.45 -1.37
C ILE A 44 3.46 -3.39 -2.30
N HIS A 45 2.35 -3.73 -2.97
CA HIS A 45 1.55 -2.77 -3.73
C HIS A 45 1.06 -1.60 -2.88
N LEU A 46 0.60 -1.87 -1.65
CA LEU A 46 0.18 -0.83 -0.71
C LEU A 46 1.35 0.07 -0.28
N LEU A 47 2.51 -0.52 0.03
CA LEU A 47 3.73 0.24 0.39
C LEU A 47 4.17 1.16 -0.75
N MET A 48 4.28 0.64 -1.97
CA MET A 48 4.72 1.41 -3.12
C MET A 48 3.70 2.49 -3.49
N SER A 49 2.39 2.18 -3.45
CA SER A 49 1.34 3.17 -3.72
C SER A 49 1.35 4.30 -2.69
N ALA A 50 1.54 3.99 -1.40
CA ALA A 50 1.67 5.00 -0.34
C ALA A 50 2.92 5.87 -0.54
N MET A 51 4.06 5.25 -0.90
CA MET A 51 5.32 5.96 -1.19
C MET A 51 5.19 6.91 -2.37
N LEU A 52 4.63 6.47 -3.50
CA LEU A 52 4.43 7.28 -4.70
C LEU A 52 3.48 8.45 -4.43
N THR A 53 2.41 8.20 -3.69
CA THR A 53 1.42 9.21 -3.31
C THR A 53 1.92 10.15 -2.20
N LYS A 54 3.02 9.80 -1.53
CA LYS A 54 3.59 10.53 -0.38
C LYS A 54 2.61 10.66 0.78
N VAL A 55 1.94 9.57 1.12
CA VAL A 55 1.00 9.49 2.25
C VAL A 55 1.45 8.45 3.25
N PRO A 56 1.14 8.62 4.55
CA PRO A 56 1.43 7.60 5.54
C PRO A 56 0.55 6.36 5.32
N LEU A 57 1.11 5.18 5.60
CA LEU A 57 0.40 3.91 5.64
C LEU A 57 0.15 3.51 7.10
N TRP A 58 -1.13 3.49 7.49
CA TRP A 58 -1.57 2.94 8.76
C TRP A 58 -2.02 1.51 8.56
N THR A 59 -1.54 0.62 9.42
CA THR A 59 -1.91 -0.79 9.39
C THR A 59 -1.84 -1.39 10.79
N ILE A 60 -2.71 -2.36 11.05
CA ILE A 60 -2.65 -3.22 12.24
C ILE A 60 -1.79 -4.47 11.99
N ASP A 61 -1.42 -4.74 10.73
CA ASP A 61 -0.53 -5.83 10.39
C ASP A 61 0.89 -5.49 10.86
N LYS A 62 1.43 -6.32 11.75
CA LYS A 62 2.72 -6.08 12.39
C LYS A 62 3.87 -6.04 11.38
N ARG A 63 3.89 -6.94 10.39
CA ARG A 63 5.00 -7.03 9.43
C ARG A 63 4.96 -5.85 8.45
N LEU A 64 3.78 -5.53 7.95
CA LEU A 64 3.59 -4.37 7.07
C LEU A 64 3.93 -3.07 7.80
N HIS A 65 3.57 -2.96 9.08
CA HIS A 65 3.94 -1.80 9.89
C HIS A 65 5.46 -1.66 10.05
N GLU A 66 6.15 -2.74 10.42
CA GLU A 66 7.61 -2.77 10.57
C GLU A 66 8.33 -2.31 9.29
N ILE A 67 7.88 -2.77 8.12
CA ILE A 67 8.45 -2.34 6.84
C ILE A 67 8.06 -0.90 6.50
N SER A 68 6.82 -0.48 6.77
CA SER A 68 6.40 0.91 6.55
C SER A 68 7.25 1.91 7.35
N LEU A 69 7.67 1.55 8.58
CA LEU A 69 8.60 2.34 9.38
C LEU A 69 9.99 2.43 8.76
N GLN A 70 10.52 1.32 8.25
CA GLN A 70 11.82 1.28 7.56
C GLN A 70 11.82 2.19 6.32
N LEU A 71 10.70 2.20 5.60
CA LEU A 71 10.48 3.03 4.41
C LEU A 71 10.06 4.47 4.74
N ARG A 72 9.94 4.83 6.03
CA ARG A 72 9.50 6.15 6.51
C ARG A 72 8.11 6.55 5.97
N LEU A 73 7.23 5.57 5.86
CA LEU A 73 5.84 5.71 5.43
C LEU A 73 4.88 5.76 6.63
N THR A 74 5.36 6.03 7.84
CA THR A 74 4.53 6.13 9.05
C THR A 74 4.73 7.51 9.68
N HIS A 75 3.72 8.00 10.41
CA HIS A 75 3.86 9.16 11.29
C HIS A 75 4.74 8.84 12.51
#